data_AF-A0A9D4BFV9-F1
#
_entry.id   AF-A0A9D4BFV9-F1
#
_cell.length_a   1.000
_cell.length_b   1.000
_cell.length_c   1.000
_cell.angle_alpha   90.00
_cell.angle_beta   90.00
_cell.angle_gamma   90.00
#
_symmetry.space_group_name_H-M   'P 1'
#
loop_
_entity.id
_entity.type
_entity.pdbx_description
1 polymer ?
#
loop_
_entity_poly.entity_id
_entity_poly.type
_entity_poly.pdbx_seq_one_letter_code
_entity_poly.pdbx_strand_id
1 'polypeptide(L)'
;MAITEQEGENYTLKGNKGLFQREVKDIQSLNFWRAFFAEFIGTFIACFYTISYGRHNPAVEQPTDLFVLAVGTAFIIAALINTLANVSGGHINPALSIGFLAAGQITVLRFIFYVLSQCSASVAAVLVLKTLTPLEKHGDIGLILPGNDVTSVQALIVEFLITFTLLFGTFAFIDENRTDGTSPAPLFVGFIVAANILCALSRAAEDGHITRNQLESNHF
;
A
#
# COMPACT_ATOMS: atom_id res chain seq x y z
N MET A 1 49.77 -31.04 -9.43
CA MET A 1 51.01 -31.14 -8.62
C MET A 1 51.83 -29.90 -8.96
N ALA A 2 52.12 -28.93 -8.10
CA ALA A 2 51.71 -28.58 -6.74
C ALA A 2 51.70 -27.02 -6.70
N ILE A 3 50.65 -26.39 -6.17
CA ILE A 3 50.62 -25.74 -4.83
C ILE A 3 51.81 -24.79 -4.58
N THR A 4 51.50 -23.49 -4.47
CA THR A 4 52.04 -22.61 -3.42
C THR A 4 50.94 -21.68 -2.93
N GLU A 5 50.36 -22.05 -1.78
CA GLU A 5 49.85 -21.14 -0.73
C GLU A 5 50.97 -20.17 -0.28
N GLN A 6 50.79 -19.01 0.35
CA GLN A 6 49.68 -18.34 1.04
C GLN A 6 50.13 -16.88 1.24
N GLU A 7 49.23 -15.91 1.28
CA GLU A 7 49.32 -14.84 2.28
C GLU A 7 47.91 -14.29 2.53
N GLY A 8 47.45 -14.47 3.77
CA GLY A 8 46.10 -14.14 4.20
C GLY A 8 45.94 -12.67 4.52
N GLU A 9 45.03 -12.01 3.81
CA GLU A 9 44.42 -10.75 4.26
C GLU A 9 42.91 -10.94 4.49
N ASN A 10 42.56 -11.07 5.76
CA ASN A 10 41.36 -10.50 6.40
C ASN A 10 40.00 -10.68 5.69
N TYR A 11 39.45 -11.90 5.75
CA TYR A 11 38.05 -12.19 5.43
C TYR A 11 37.10 -12.12 6.63
N THR A 12 37.39 -11.31 7.65
CA THR A 12 36.61 -11.32 8.89
C THR A 12 36.26 -9.90 9.36
N LEU A 13 34.94 -9.61 9.31
CA LEU A 13 34.19 -8.46 9.89
C LEU A 13 33.90 -7.22 9.01
N LYS A 14 33.61 -7.38 7.70
CA LYS A 14 33.00 -6.31 6.87
C LYS A 14 31.46 -6.23 6.96
N GLY A 15 30.80 -7.24 7.52
CA GLY A 15 29.35 -7.45 7.41
C GLY A 15 28.46 -6.43 8.13
N ASN A 16 28.88 -5.89 9.29
CA ASN A 16 28.01 -5.01 10.08
C ASN A 16 28.35 -3.51 9.92
N LYS A 17 29.64 -3.18 9.78
CA LYS A 17 30.08 -1.79 9.56
C LYS A 17 29.65 -1.27 8.19
N GLY A 18 29.67 -2.12 7.16
CA GLY A 18 29.24 -1.76 5.81
C GLY A 18 27.73 -1.49 5.71
N LEU A 19 26.91 -2.31 6.38
CA LEU A 19 25.46 -2.09 6.42
C LEU A 19 25.12 -0.78 7.13
N PHE A 20 25.68 -0.56 8.32
CA PHE A 20 25.45 0.68 9.07
C PHE A 20 25.90 1.93 8.29
N GLN A 21 27.03 1.86 7.59
CA GLN A 21 27.48 2.96 6.72
C GLN A 21 26.54 3.22 5.54
N ARG A 22 25.95 2.16 4.96
CA ARG A 22 24.92 2.29 3.91
C ARG A 22 23.70 3.03 4.45
N GLU A 23 23.20 2.64 5.62
CA GLU A 23 22.04 3.26 6.29
C GLU A 23 22.29 4.76 6.57
N VAL A 24 23.44 5.09 7.18
CA VAL A 24 23.81 6.48 7.52
C VAL A 24 24.01 7.34 6.26
N LYS A 25 24.63 6.79 5.23
CA LYS A 25 24.81 7.51 3.95
C LYS A 25 23.48 7.77 3.27
N ASP A 26 22.54 6.83 3.37
CA ASP A 26 21.22 6.95 2.76
C ASP A 26 20.41 8.09 3.40
N ILE A 27 20.29 8.12 4.73
CA ILE A 27 19.53 9.17 5.46
C ILE A 27 20.11 10.57 5.31
N GLN A 28 21.43 10.70 5.09
CA GLN A 28 22.08 11.98 4.83
C GLN A 28 21.82 12.50 3.40
N SER A 29 21.30 11.65 2.50
CA SER A 29 21.05 12.05 1.12
C SER A 29 19.79 12.90 0.98
N LEU A 30 19.82 13.88 0.07
CA LEU A 30 18.62 14.65 -0.28
C LEU A 30 17.53 13.77 -0.92
N ASN A 31 17.93 12.70 -1.61
CA ASN A 31 17.01 11.77 -2.24
C ASN A 31 16.19 11.00 -1.20
N PHE A 32 16.75 10.72 -0.03
CA PHE A 32 16.00 10.14 1.08
C PHE A 32 14.86 11.03 1.53
N TRP A 33 15.12 12.31 1.80
CA TRP A 33 14.08 13.23 2.27
C TRP A 33 13.05 13.56 1.19
N ARG A 34 13.48 13.70 -0.07
CA ARG A 34 12.57 13.83 -1.21
C ARG A 34 11.63 12.63 -1.30
N ALA A 35 12.18 11.42 -1.15
CA ALA A 35 11.40 10.20 -1.19
C ALA A 35 10.43 10.09 -0.01
N PHE A 36 10.86 10.46 1.21
CA PHE A 36 10.00 10.51 2.39
C PHE A 36 8.76 11.39 2.17
N PHE A 37 8.94 12.61 1.65
CA PHE A 37 7.83 13.51 1.34
C PHE A 37 6.99 13.05 0.15
N ALA A 38 7.62 12.42 -0.86
CA ALA A 38 6.90 11.82 -1.97
C ALA A 38 5.97 10.69 -1.50
N GLU A 39 6.43 9.81 -0.62
CA GLU A 39 5.61 8.78 0.03
C GLU A 39 4.48 9.40 0.86
N PHE A 40 4.75 10.49 1.59
CA PHE A 40 3.72 11.19 2.37
C PHE A 40 2.60 11.71 1.46
N ILE A 41 2.97 12.49 0.44
CA ILE A 41 2.02 13.12 -0.49
C ILE A 41 1.27 12.05 -1.28
N GLY A 42 1.99 11.02 -1.76
CA GLY A 42 1.41 9.91 -2.51
C GLY A 42 0.36 9.16 -1.70
N THR A 43 0.70 8.73 -0.48
CA THR A 43 -0.25 8.02 0.39
C THR A 43 -1.39 8.92 0.83
N PHE A 44 -1.15 10.21 1.09
CA PHE A 44 -2.21 11.16 1.42
C PHE A 44 -3.26 11.23 0.29
N ILE A 45 -2.81 11.44 -0.95
CA ILE A 45 -3.69 11.52 -2.13
C ILE A 45 -4.40 10.17 -2.34
N ALA A 46 -3.65 9.06 -2.31
CA ALA A 46 -4.23 7.72 -2.48
C ALA A 46 -5.35 7.46 -1.48
N CYS A 47 -5.10 7.68 -0.18
CA CYS A 47 -6.10 7.50 0.87
C CYS A 47 -7.27 8.48 0.71
N PHE A 48 -7.01 9.76 0.45
CA PHE A 48 -8.06 10.77 0.32
C PHE A 48 -9.06 10.39 -0.79
N TYR A 49 -8.57 10.02 -1.97
CA TYR A 49 -9.42 9.62 -3.09
C TYR A 49 -10.10 8.27 -2.86
N THR A 50 -9.35 7.24 -2.45
CA THR A 50 -9.89 5.89 -2.22
C THR A 50 -11.02 5.91 -1.19
N ILE A 51 -10.79 6.58 -0.06
CA ILE A 51 -11.79 6.70 0.99
C ILE A 51 -12.99 7.48 0.48
N SER A 52 -12.78 8.57 -0.28
CA SER A 52 -13.85 9.38 -0.86
C SER A 52 -14.76 8.57 -1.81
N TYR A 53 -14.18 7.69 -2.63
CA TYR A 53 -14.95 6.81 -3.52
C TYR A 53 -15.73 5.74 -2.75
N GLY A 54 -15.18 5.25 -1.64
CA GLY A 54 -15.77 4.19 -0.84
C GLY A 54 -16.83 4.66 0.17
N ARG A 55 -17.09 5.98 0.27
CA ARG A 55 -18.03 6.52 1.26
C ARG A 55 -19.46 6.10 0.93
N HIS A 56 -20.14 5.55 1.93
CA HIS A 56 -21.59 5.46 1.94
C HIS A 56 -22.19 6.78 2.46
N ASN A 57 -23.19 7.32 1.76
CA ASN A 57 -23.95 8.46 2.22
C ASN A 57 -25.19 7.95 2.97
N PRO A 58 -25.28 8.07 4.30
CA PRO A 58 -26.42 7.53 5.06
C PRO A 58 -27.76 8.20 4.69
N ALA A 59 -27.73 9.39 4.09
CA ALA A 59 -28.94 10.08 3.61
C ALA A 59 -29.48 9.54 2.28
N VAL A 60 -28.75 8.62 1.63
CA VAL A 60 -29.15 7.98 0.37
C VAL A 60 -28.98 6.49 0.57
N GLU A 61 -30.08 5.72 0.58
CA GLU A 61 -30.07 4.25 0.70
C GLU A 61 -29.50 3.54 -0.55
N GLN A 62 -28.42 4.06 -1.12
CA GLN A 62 -27.69 3.41 -2.19
C GLN A 62 -26.40 2.79 -1.64
N PRO A 63 -26.13 1.51 -1.95
CA PRO A 63 -24.88 0.88 -1.59
C PRO A 63 -23.70 1.62 -2.23
N THR A 64 -22.53 1.53 -1.61
CA THR A 64 -21.29 2.06 -2.20
C THR A 64 -21.11 1.49 -3.61
N ASP A 65 -20.88 2.36 -4.58
CA ASP A 65 -20.61 1.95 -5.96
C ASP A 65 -19.20 1.32 -6.02
N LEU A 66 -19.19 -0.01 -5.91
CA LEU A 66 -17.97 -0.81 -5.91
C LEU A 66 -17.16 -0.63 -7.21
N PHE A 67 -17.82 -0.35 -8.34
CA PHE A 67 -17.15 -0.08 -9.60
C PHE A 67 -16.43 1.27 -9.56
N VAL A 68 -17.08 2.32 -9.05
CA VAL A 68 -16.44 3.64 -8.86
C VAL A 68 -15.25 3.54 -7.90
N LEU A 69 -15.39 2.81 -6.80
CA LEU A 69 -14.29 2.58 -5.86
C LEU A 69 -13.11 1.86 -6.53
N ALA A 70 -13.35 0.74 -7.21
CA ALA A 70 -12.29 -0.04 -7.83
C ALA A 70 -11.58 0.73 -8.95
N VAL A 71 -12.33 1.31 -9.89
CA VAL A 71 -11.77 2.00 -11.07
C VAL A 71 -11.14 3.33 -10.67
N GLY A 72 -11.81 4.12 -9.81
CA GLY A 72 -11.27 5.38 -9.32
C GLY A 72 -9.96 5.18 -8.56
N THR A 73 -9.89 4.15 -7.71
CA THR A 73 -8.67 3.81 -6.97
C THR A 73 -7.56 3.31 -7.90
N ALA A 74 -7.89 2.48 -8.89
CA ALA A 74 -6.91 2.02 -9.87
C ALA A 74 -6.26 3.19 -10.64
N PHE A 75 -7.06 4.16 -11.10
CA PHE A 75 -6.53 5.31 -11.82
C PHE A 75 -5.65 6.21 -10.96
N ILE A 76 -6.07 6.52 -9.74
CA ILE A 76 -5.26 7.38 -8.87
C ILE A 76 -3.95 6.68 -8.47
N ILE A 77 -3.99 5.38 -8.18
CA ILE A 77 -2.77 4.61 -7.87
C ILE A 77 -1.83 4.56 -9.08
N ALA A 78 -2.34 4.25 -10.27
CA ALA A 78 -1.52 4.23 -11.49
C ALA A 78 -0.86 5.59 -11.76
N ALA A 79 -1.61 6.68 -11.61
CA ALA A 79 -1.09 8.04 -11.79
C ALA A 79 -0.01 8.39 -10.75
N LEU A 80 -0.24 8.04 -9.48
CA LEU A 80 0.70 8.28 -8.39
C LEU A 80 2.00 7.48 -8.57
N ILE A 81 1.91 6.19 -8.89
CA ILE A 81 3.10 5.37 -9.16
C ILE A 81 3.86 5.94 -10.35
N ASN A 82 3.18 6.29 -11.45
CA ASN A 82 3.82 6.89 -12.61
C ASN A 82 4.55 8.21 -12.28
N THR A 83 4.00 8.99 -11.34
CA THR A 83 4.58 10.28 -10.92
C THR A 83 5.73 10.11 -9.93
N LEU A 84 5.62 9.15 -9.00
CA LEU A 84 6.47 9.05 -7.82
C LEU A 84 7.53 7.95 -7.91
N ALA A 85 7.42 7.03 -8.87
CA ALA A 85 8.35 5.91 -9.05
C ALA A 85 9.81 6.37 -9.11
N ASN A 86 10.10 7.42 -9.91
CA ASN A 86 11.46 7.94 -10.07
C ASN A 86 11.99 8.74 -8.87
N VAL A 87 11.12 9.08 -7.91
CA VAL A 87 11.48 9.87 -6.73
C VAL A 87 11.66 8.98 -5.49
N SER A 88 10.75 8.04 -5.29
CA SER A 88 10.65 7.24 -4.06
C SER A 88 10.58 5.74 -4.29
N GLY A 89 10.34 5.29 -5.52
CA GLY A 89 9.84 3.96 -5.82
C GLY A 89 8.31 3.91 -5.88
N GLY A 90 7.61 4.92 -5.35
CA GLY A 90 6.15 5.02 -5.41
C GLY A 90 5.48 3.88 -4.65
N HIS A 91 5.99 3.54 -3.46
CA HIS A 91 5.48 2.40 -2.70
C HIS A 91 4.06 2.67 -2.20
N ILE A 92 3.85 3.86 -1.64
CA ILE A 92 2.59 4.42 -1.13
C ILE A 92 1.80 3.47 -0.22
N ASN A 93 2.47 2.46 0.34
CA ASN A 93 1.89 1.34 1.07
C ASN A 93 2.97 0.67 1.95
N PRO A 94 2.73 0.52 3.27
CA PRO A 94 3.64 -0.17 4.18
C PRO A 94 3.92 -1.63 3.79
N ALA A 95 2.90 -2.36 3.32
CA ALA A 95 3.02 -3.75 2.89
C ALA A 95 3.83 -3.91 1.60
N LEU A 96 3.77 -2.92 0.71
CA LEU A 96 4.64 -2.89 -0.46
C LEU A 96 6.08 -2.56 -0.03
N SER A 97 6.25 -1.59 0.86
CA SER A 97 7.56 -1.18 1.37
C SER A 97 8.31 -2.31 2.09
N ILE A 98 7.63 -3.14 2.87
CA ILE A 98 8.25 -4.32 3.51
C ILE A 98 8.67 -5.36 2.46
N GLY A 99 7.93 -5.51 1.36
CA GLY A 99 8.32 -6.36 0.25
C GLY A 99 9.62 -5.90 -0.41
N PHE A 100 9.76 -4.60 -0.66
CA PHE A 100 11.00 -4.01 -1.18
C PHE A 100 12.16 -4.13 -0.20
N LEU A 101 11.90 -4.05 1.11
CA LEU A 101 12.91 -4.30 2.14
C LEU A 101 13.37 -5.78 2.09
N ALA A 102 12.42 -6.72 2.03
CA ALA A 102 12.71 -8.15 1.95
C ALA A 102 13.48 -8.52 0.68
N ALA A 103 13.22 -7.81 -0.42
CA ALA A 103 13.96 -7.93 -1.69
C ALA A 103 15.32 -7.20 -1.69
N GLY A 104 15.73 -6.54 -0.59
CA GLY A 104 16.99 -5.82 -0.48
C GLY A 104 17.09 -4.51 -1.30
N GLN A 105 15.95 -4.04 -1.82
CA GLN A 105 15.84 -2.88 -2.70
C GLN A 105 15.91 -1.55 -1.93
N ILE A 106 15.50 -1.55 -0.66
CA ILE A 106 15.60 -0.39 0.23
C ILE A 106 16.36 -0.72 1.51
N THR A 107 16.88 0.32 2.16
CA THR A 107 17.56 0.24 3.47
C THR A 107 16.54 0.10 4.60
N VAL A 108 16.96 -0.40 5.77
CA VAL A 108 16.07 -0.60 6.92
C VAL A 108 15.56 0.73 7.47
N LEU A 109 16.43 1.75 7.56
CA LEU A 109 16.01 3.08 8.00
C LEU A 109 15.03 3.70 6.99
N ARG A 110 15.28 3.58 5.69
CA ARG A 110 14.34 4.07 4.66
C ARG A 110 12.98 3.42 4.80
N PHE A 111 12.93 2.11 5.00
CA PHE A 111 11.67 1.40 5.26
C PHE A 111 10.92 1.99 6.46
N ILE A 112 11.60 2.15 7.61
CA ILE A 112 10.97 2.70 8.83
C ILE A 112 10.39 4.09 8.55
N PHE A 113 11.14 4.98 7.90
CA PHE A 113 10.68 6.33 7.58
C PHE A 113 9.56 6.33 6.54
N TYR A 114 9.55 5.41 5.58
CA TYR A 114 8.44 5.23 4.64
C TYR A 114 7.17 4.84 5.39
N VAL A 115 7.23 3.86 6.30
CA VAL A 115 6.06 3.44 7.09
C VAL A 115 5.53 4.59 7.94
N LEU A 116 6.40 5.34 8.63
CA LEU A 116 6.00 6.51 9.41
C LEU A 116 5.33 7.58 8.53
N SER A 117 5.90 7.83 7.34
CA SER A 117 5.36 8.76 6.35
C SER A 117 3.98 8.33 5.87
N GLN A 118 3.84 7.08 5.43
CA GLN A 118 2.60 6.51 4.90
C GLN A 118 1.50 6.50 5.96
N CYS A 119 1.79 6.04 7.18
CA CYS A 119 0.80 6.02 8.27
C CYS A 119 0.34 7.43 8.67
N SER A 120 1.26 8.39 8.80
CA SER A 120 0.91 9.78 9.14
C SER A 120 0.11 10.45 8.01
N ALA A 121 0.43 10.16 6.75
CA ALA A 121 -0.32 10.62 5.58
C ALA A 121 -1.76 10.07 5.54
N SER A 122 -1.95 8.77 5.85
CA SER A 122 -3.30 8.18 5.92
C SER A 122 -4.16 8.86 7.00
N VAL A 123 -3.59 9.13 8.18
CA VAL A 123 -4.29 9.86 9.25
C VAL A 123 -4.64 11.27 8.78
N ALA A 124 -3.69 11.99 8.17
CA ALA A 124 -3.94 13.33 7.64
C ALA A 124 -5.05 13.34 6.57
N ALA A 125 -5.07 12.35 5.67
CA ALA A 125 -6.09 12.22 4.63
C ALA A 125 -7.49 12.07 5.24
N VAL A 126 -7.65 11.21 6.25
CA VAL A 126 -8.91 11.02 6.98
C VAL A 126 -9.34 12.31 7.67
N LEU A 127 -8.41 13.01 8.34
CA LEU A 127 -8.72 14.26 9.03
C LEU A 127 -9.19 15.35 8.06
N VAL A 128 -8.47 15.56 6.96
CA VAL A 128 -8.88 16.52 5.93
C VAL A 128 -10.24 16.15 5.35
N LEU A 129 -10.45 14.87 5.02
CA LEU A 129 -11.73 14.42 4.50
C LEU A 129 -12.89 14.65 5.48
N LYS A 130 -12.69 14.42 6.78
CA LYS A 130 -13.68 14.75 7.82
C LYS A 130 -14.01 16.24 7.88
N THR A 131 -13.00 17.11 7.74
CA THR A 131 -13.23 18.57 7.73
C THR A 131 -13.99 19.05 6.50
N LEU A 132 -13.80 18.40 5.36
CA LEU A 132 -14.48 18.76 4.09
C LEU A 132 -15.87 18.12 3.95
N THR A 133 -16.22 17.17 4.81
CA THR A 133 -17.50 16.48 4.76
C THR A 133 -18.43 17.04 5.85
N PRO A 134 -19.68 17.41 5.53
CA PRO A 134 -20.70 17.71 6.53
C PRO A 134 -20.86 16.56 7.54
N LEU A 135 -21.09 16.89 8.81
CA LEU A 135 -21.22 15.94 9.92
C LEU A 135 -22.25 14.84 9.64
N GLU A 136 -23.41 15.20 9.09
CA GLU A 136 -24.51 14.29 8.75
C GLU A 136 -24.12 13.26 7.68
N LYS A 137 -23.04 13.51 6.93
CA LYS A 137 -22.55 12.65 5.84
C LYS A 137 -21.23 11.97 6.20
N HIS A 138 -20.79 12.04 7.46
CA HIS A 138 -19.53 11.42 7.89
C HIS A 138 -19.53 9.90 7.64
N GLY A 139 -20.65 9.23 7.90
CA GLY A 139 -20.78 7.77 7.71
C GLY A 139 -19.63 7.00 8.38
N ASP A 140 -19.28 5.85 7.81
CA ASP A 140 -18.19 5.00 8.33
C ASP A 140 -16.79 5.46 7.90
N ILE A 141 -16.69 6.59 7.17
CA ILE A 141 -15.42 7.18 6.69
C ILE A 141 -14.55 6.16 5.94
N GLY A 142 -15.17 5.22 5.23
CA GLY A 142 -14.48 4.18 4.46
C GLY A 142 -13.81 3.10 5.31
N LEU A 143 -14.29 2.87 6.55
CA LEU A 143 -13.87 1.73 7.36
C LEU A 143 -14.22 0.42 6.63
N ILE A 144 -13.22 -0.42 6.39
CA ILE A 144 -13.41 -1.75 5.81
C ILE A 144 -13.43 -2.74 6.96
N LEU A 145 -14.61 -3.30 7.23
CA LEU A 145 -14.80 -4.37 8.20
C LEU A 145 -15.08 -5.68 7.46
N PRO A 146 -14.61 -6.83 7.96
CA PRO A 146 -15.09 -8.13 7.49
C PRO A 146 -16.61 -8.20 7.61
N GLY A 147 -17.25 -8.88 6.65
CA GLY A 147 -18.68 -9.20 6.73
C GLY A 147 -18.98 -10.03 7.98
N ASN A 148 -20.23 -9.99 8.46
CA ASN A 148 -20.59 -10.66 9.72
C ASN A 148 -20.35 -12.18 9.70
N ASP A 149 -20.35 -12.79 8.51
CA ASP A 149 -20.13 -14.23 8.32
C ASP A 149 -18.66 -14.57 7.99
N VAL A 150 -17.77 -13.57 7.98
CA VAL A 150 -16.35 -13.74 7.68
C VAL A 150 -15.52 -13.84 8.96
N THR A 151 -14.91 -15.00 9.17
CA THR A 151 -13.99 -15.22 10.31
C THR A 151 -12.69 -14.40 10.15
N SER A 152 -12.02 -14.07 11.25
CA SER A 152 -10.73 -13.37 11.21
C SER A 152 -9.67 -14.11 10.39
N VAL A 153 -9.70 -15.46 10.38
CA VAL A 153 -8.78 -16.28 9.58
C VAL A 153 -9.07 -16.16 8.10
N GLN A 154 -10.34 -16.18 7.69
CA GLN A 154 -10.72 -15.96 6.30
C GLN A 154 -10.34 -14.55 5.83
N ALA A 155 -10.59 -13.53 6.65
CA ALA A 155 -10.17 -12.16 6.37
C ALA A 155 -8.65 -12.06 6.19
N LEU A 156 -7.88 -12.70 7.08
CA LEU A 156 -6.41 -12.75 6.99
C LEU A 156 -5.92 -13.43 5.71
N ILE A 157 -6.55 -14.54 5.30
CA ILE A 157 -6.19 -15.25 4.06
C ILE A 157 -6.45 -14.35 2.85
N VAL A 158 -7.59 -13.65 2.80
CA VAL A 158 -7.90 -12.73 1.70
C VAL A 158 -6.89 -11.59 1.67
N GLU A 159 -6.62 -10.93 2.80
CA GLU A 159 -5.62 -9.85 2.92
C GLU A 159 -4.22 -10.31 2.47
N PHE A 160 -3.83 -11.52 2.86
CA PHE A 160 -2.58 -12.13 2.39
C PHE A 160 -2.57 -12.31 0.88
N LEU A 161 -3.61 -12.89 0.29
CA LEU A 161 -3.68 -13.16 -1.15
C LEU A 161 -3.69 -11.89 -2.00
N ILE A 162 -4.46 -10.87 -1.61
CA ILE A 162 -4.50 -9.60 -2.35
C ILE A 162 -3.17 -8.85 -2.23
N THR A 163 -2.54 -8.87 -1.05
CA THR A 163 -1.22 -8.25 -0.84
C THR A 163 -0.13 -9.00 -1.61
N PHE A 164 -0.18 -10.33 -1.62
CA PHE A 164 0.70 -11.18 -2.42
C PHE A 164 0.56 -10.86 -3.90
N THR A 165 -0.67 -10.77 -4.43
CA THR A 165 -0.92 -10.46 -5.84
C THR A 165 -0.37 -9.07 -6.21
N LEU A 166 -0.54 -8.08 -5.32
CA LEU A 166 0.03 -6.74 -5.51
C LEU A 166 1.56 -6.77 -5.55
N LEU A 167 2.20 -7.45 -4.59
CA LEU A 167 3.67 -7.57 -4.52
C LEU A 167 4.22 -8.34 -5.72
N PHE A 168 3.66 -9.52 -5.99
CA PHE A 168 4.08 -10.40 -7.08
C PHE A 168 3.98 -9.69 -8.42
N GLY A 169 2.84 -9.05 -8.70
CA GLY A 169 2.67 -8.28 -9.93
C GLY A 169 3.64 -7.11 -10.02
N THR A 170 3.79 -6.33 -8.94
CA THR A 170 4.74 -5.20 -8.91
C THR A 170 6.15 -5.66 -9.24
N PHE A 171 6.66 -6.70 -8.56
CA PHE A 171 8.00 -7.24 -8.83
C PHE A 171 8.14 -7.81 -10.24
N ALA A 172 7.12 -8.50 -10.75
CA ALA A 172 7.14 -9.02 -12.12
C ALA A 172 7.16 -7.92 -13.19
N PHE A 173 6.64 -6.72 -12.90
CA PHE A 173 6.66 -5.59 -13.84
C PHE A 173 7.90 -4.72 -13.75
N ILE A 174 8.61 -4.70 -12.61
CA ILE A 174 9.85 -3.94 -12.44
C ILE A 174 11.12 -4.79 -12.59
N ASP A 175 11.00 -6.10 -12.86
CA ASP A 175 12.13 -6.99 -13.05
C ASP A 175 12.97 -6.56 -14.28
N GLU A 176 14.26 -6.34 -14.06
CA GLU A 176 15.22 -5.96 -15.10
C GLU A 176 15.41 -7.06 -16.16
N ASN A 177 15.11 -8.33 -15.82
CA ASN A 177 15.21 -9.45 -16.76
C ASN A 177 14.01 -9.57 -17.71
N ARG A 178 13.00 -8.71 -17.53
CA ARG A 178 11.79 -8.69 -18.35
C ARG A 178 12.11 -8.21 -19.77
N THR A 179 11.71 -8.99 -20.79
CA THR A 179 12.09 -8.76 -22.19
C THR A 179 10.97 -8.20 -23.08
N ASP A 180 9.73 -8.15 -22.60
CA ASP A 180 8.57 -7.60 -23.31
C ASP A 180 8.48 -6.07 -23.15
N GLY A 181 9.44 -5.37 -23.77
CA GLY A 181 9.40 -3.93 -24.05
C GLY A 181 9.07 -3.02 -22.86
N THR A 182 8.59 -1.80 -23.18
CA THR A 182 8.19 -0.79 -22.18
C THR A 182 6.75 -1.05 -21.73
N SER A 183 6.53 -2.13 -20.98
CA SER A 183 5.23 -2.40 -20.39
C SER A 183 4.86 -1.27 -19.40
N PRO A 184 3.64 -0.70 -19.44
CA PRO A 184 3.24 0.38 -18.53
C PRO A 184 3.02 -0.16 -17.11
N ALA A 185 4.10 -0.46 -16.38
CA ALA A 185 4.07 -1.03 -15.04
C ALA A 185 3.11 -0.30 -14.08
N PRO A 186 3.05 1.06 -14.03
CA PRO A 186 2.12 1.76 -13.15
C PRO A 186 0.64 1.44 -13.45
N LEU A 187 0.29 1.28 -14.73
CA LEU A 187 -1.09 0.97 -15.15
C LEU A 187 -1.49 -0.43 -14.69
N PHE A 188 -0.61 -1.42 -14.85
CA PHE A 188 -0.89 -2.79 -14.43
C PHE A 188 -0.99 -2.92 -12.92
N VAL A 189 -0.17 -2.20 -12.16
CA VAL A 189 -0.33 -2.13 -10.70
C VAL A 189 -1.70 -1.54 -10.33
N GLY A 190 -2.15 -0.49 -11.03
CA GLY A 190 -3.51 0.03 -10.90
C GLY A 190 -4.59 -1.02 -11.16
N PHE A 191 -4.46 -1.82 -12.23
CA PHE A 191 -5.41 -2.91 -12.50
C PHE A 191 -5.42 -4.01 -11.44
N ILE A 192 -4.26 -4.36 -10.89
CA ILE A 192 -4.18 -5.30 -9.76
C ILE A 192 -4.91 -4.72 -8.54
N VAL A 193 -4.75 -3.43 -8.25
CA VAL A 193 -5.48 -2.77 -7.16
C VAL A 193 -7.00 -2.81 -7.39
N ALA A 194 -7.49 -2.51 -8.60
CA ALA A 194 -8.92 -2.66 -8.92
C ALA A 194 -9.41 -4.10 -8.70
N ALA A 195 -8.67 -5.10 -9.21
CA ALA A 195 -9.02 -6.50 -9.06
C ALA A 195 -9.06 -6.92 -7.59
N ASN A 196 -8.09 -6.48 -6.80
CA ASN A 196 -8.02 -6.74 -5.36
C ASN A 196 -9.21 -6.12 -4.60
N ILE A 197 -9.56 -4.86 -4.91
CA ILE A 197 -10.73 -4.18 -4.32
C ILE A 197 -12.02 -4.95 -4.64
N LEU A 198 -12.22 -5.34 -5.90
CA LEU A 198 -13.39 -6.10 -6.33
C LEU A 198 -13.44 -7.47 -5.63
N CYS A 199 -12.31 -8.17 -5.52
CA CYS A 199 -12.21 -9.46 -4.85
C CYS A 199 -12.53 -9.36 -3.35
N ALA A 200 -11.94 -8.39 -2.65
CA ALA A 200 -12.12 -8.24 -1.21
C ALA A 200 -13.54 -7.77 -0.85
N LEU A 201 -14.09 -6.80 -1.59
CA LEU A 201 -15.35 -6.16 -1.23
C LEU A 201 -16.59 -6.77 -1.89
N SER A 202 -16.47 -7.55 -2.97
CA SER A 202 -17.62 -8.34 -3.47
C SER A 202 -18.18 -9.25 -2.38
N ARG A 203 -17.31 -9.82 -1.54
CA ARG A 203 -17.70 -10.66 -0.41
C ARG A 203 -18.38 -9.89 0.71
N ALA A 204 -17.94 -8.65 0.97
CA ALA A 204 -18.59 -7.77 1.94
C ALA A 204 -19.93 -7.23 1.43
N ALA A 205 -20.08 -7.05 0.10
CA ALA A 205 -21.30 -6.58 -0.53
C ALA A 205 -22.42 -7.65 -0.55
N GLU A 206 -22.07 -8.94 -0.64
CA GLU A 206 -23.04 -10.04 -0.51
C GLU A 206 -23.70 -10.08 0.88
N ASP A 207 -22.95 -9.77 1.94
CA ASP A 207 -23.43 -9.76 3.33
C ASP A 207 -24.20 -8.47 3.70
N GLY A 208 -24.07 -7.40 2.91
CA GLY A 208 -24.73 -6.10 3.14
C GLY A 208 -26.26 -6.13 3.07
N HIS A 209 -26.86 -7.26 2.67
CA HIS A 209 -28.30 -7.48 2.74
C HIS A 209 -28.79 -8.04 4.09
N ILE A 210 -27.91 -8.49 4.99
CA ILE A 210 -28.32 -9.17 6.24
C ILE A 210 -27.84 -8.44 7.52
N THR A 211 -26.90 -7.51 7.44
CA THR A 211 -26.27 -6.90 8.63
C THR A 211 -26.93 -5.62 9.17
N ARG A 212 -28.02 -5.13 8.57
CA ARG A 212 -28.73 -3.92 9.05
C ARG A 212 -29.74 -4.13 10.19
N ASN A 213 -30.16 -5.36 10.50
CA ASN A 213 -31.19 -5.60 11.52
C ASN A 213 -30.67 -5.83 12.96
N GLN A 214 -29.35 -5.86 13.21
CA GLN A 214 -28.82 -6.16 14.55
C GLN A 214 -28.09 -5.01 15.26
N LEU A 215 -27.80 -3.91 14.57
CA LEU A 215 -27.28 -2.69 15.22
C LEU A 215 -28.39 -1.78 15.74
N GLU A 216 -29.62 -1.87 15.21
CA GLU A 216 -30.79 -1.21 15.80
C GLU A 216 -31.44 -2.00 16.95
N SER A 217 -31.09 -3.28 17.13
CA SER A 217 -31.67 -4.12 18.20
C SER A 217 -30.85 -4.16 19.50
N ASN A 218 -29.73 -3.45 19.58
CA ASN A 218 -28.85 -3.43 20.77
C ASN A 218 -28.61 -2.01 21.31
N HIS A 219 -29.68 -1.22 21.40
CA HIS A 219 -29.73 -0.11 22.36
C HIS A 219 -30.63 -0.48 23.53
N PHE A 220 -30.08 -1.18 24.52
CA PHE A 220 -30.39 -1.08 25.95
C PHE A 220 -29.23 -1.62 26.78
#